data_AF-F7XM17-F1
#
_entry.id   AF-F7XM17-F1
#
_cell.length_a   1.000
_cell.length_b   1.000
_cell.length_c   1.000
_cell.angle_alpha   90.00
_cell.angle_beta   90.00
_cell.angle_gamma   90.00
#
_symmetry.space_group_name_H-M   'P 1'
#
loop_
_entity.id
_entity.type
_entity.pdbx_description
1 polymer ?
#
loop_
_entity_poly.entity_id
_entity_poly.type
_entity_poly.pdbx_seq_one_letter_code
_entity_poly.pdbx_strand_id
1 'polypeptide(L)' 'MQLFKSYTFTWWQIGIFKLALLAIGIAIGAYWNEIFSDYLIALIVIAVITNAYIIYVSLKQTDLDK' A
#
# COMPACT_ATOMS: atom_id res chain seq x y z
N MET A 1 -4.57 0.86 -33.66
CA MET A 1 -5.00 0.31 -32.34
C MET A 1 -5.43 1.47 -31.46
N GLN A 2 -6.74 1.62 -31.22
CA GLN A 2 -7.33 2.75 -30.50
C GLN A 2 -7.40 2.44 -28.99
N LEU A 3 -6.26 2.47 -28.30
CA LEU A 3 -6.12 2.10 -26.89
C LEU A 3 -6.69 3.15 -25.90
N PHE A 4 -7.14 4.30 -26.39
CA PHE A 4 -7.63 5.42 -25.57
C PHE A 4 -9.05 5.83 -25.94
N LYS A 5 -9.95 4.85 -26.07
CA LYS A 5 -11.38 5.15 -26.26
C LYS A 5 -12.03 5.34 -24.90
N SER A 6 -12.58 6.52 -24.64
CA SER A 6 -13.32 6.82 -23.41
C SER A 6 -14.62 6.00 -23.40
N TYR A 7 -14.63 4.91 -22.63
CA TYR A 7 -15.85 4.14 -22.38
C TYR A 7 -16.61 4.79 -21.23
N THR A 8 -17.79 5.34 -21.53
CA THR A 8 -18.71 5.84 -20.51
C THR A 8 -19.42 4.64 -19.91
N PHE A 9 -18.98 4.19 -18.73
CA PHE A 9 -19.65 3.12 -18.01
C PHE A 9 -21.05 3.56 -17.60
N THR A 10 -22.04 2.70 -17.80
CA THR A 10 -23.38 2.93 -17.28
C THR A 10 -23.38 2.86 -15.75
N TRP A 11 -24.33 3.52 -15.10
CA TRP A 11 -24.42 3.59 -13.63
C TRP A 11 -24.47 2.20 -12.96
N TRP A 12 -25.00 1.20 -13.66
CA TRP A 12 -24.98 -0.20 -13.22
C TRP A 12 -23.62 -0.87 -13.36
N GLN A 13 -22.87 -0.57 -14.44
CA GLN A 13 -21.53 -1.10 -14.65
C GLN A 13 -20.54 -0.55 -13.63
N ILE A 14 -20.63 0.73 -13.26
CA ILE A 14 -19.77 1.30 -12.21
C ILE A 14 -20.12 0.72 -10.82
N GLY A 15 -21.39 0.37 -10.58
CA GLY A 15 -21.81 -0.32 -9.36
C GLY A 15 -21.18 -1.71 -9.22
N ILE A 16 -21.24 -2.51 -10.28
CA ILE A 16 -20.59 -3.83 -10.33
C ILE A 16 -19.07 -3.70 -10.22
N PHE A 17 -18.48 -2.70 -10.87
CA PHE A 17 -17.05 -2.43 -10.80
C PHE A 17 -16.59 -2.08 -9.39
N LYS A 18 -17.35 -1.26 -8.66
CA LYS A 18 -17.07 -0.94 -7.25
C LYS A 18 -17.16 -2.17 -6.36
N LEU A 19 -18.16 -3.03 -6.56
CA LEU A 19 -18.29 -4.29 -5.82
C LEU A 19 -17.14 -5.26 -6.13
N ALA A 20 -16.74 -5.36 -7.40
CA ALA A 20 -15.59 -6.16 -7.81
C ALA A 20 -14.29 -5.65 -7.16
N LEU A 21 -14.07 -4.33 -7.13
CA LEU A 21 -12.94 -3.72 -6.43
C LEU A 21 -12.94 -4.00 -4.93
N LEU A 22 -14.11 -3.91 -4.28
CA LEU A 22 -14.24 -4.27 -2.86
C LEU A 22 -13.94 -5.75 -2.63
N ALA A 23 -14.48 -6.65 -3.45
CA ALA A 23 -14.22 -8.07 -3.35
C ALA A 23 -12.74 -8.41 -3.55
N ILE A 24 -12.08 -7.78 -4.53
CA ILE A 24 -10.64 -7.93 -4.78
C ILE A 24 -9.85 -7.39 -3.58
N GLY A 25 -10.21 -6.22 -3.03
CA GLY A 25 -9.55 -5.66 -1.86
C GLY A 25 -9.65 -6.56 -0.63
N ILE A 26 -10.82 -7.14 -0.38
CA ILE A 26 -11.05 -8.10 0.70
C ILE A 26 -10.26 -9.39 0.46
N ALA A 27 -10.25 -9.91 -0.77
CA ALA A 27 -9.49 -11.10 -1.12
C ALA A 27 -7.99 -10.87 -0.90
N ILE A 28 -7.44 -9.76 -1.41
CA ILE A 28 -6.04 -9.38 -1.20
C ILE A 28 -5.76 -9.24 0.30
N GLY A 29 -6.62 -8.55 1.05
CA GLY A 29 -6.46 -8.39 2.50
C GLY A 29 -6.51 -9.70 3.29
N ALA A 30 -7.36 -10.65 2.88
CA ALA A 30 -7.44 -11.97 3.48
C ALA A 30 -6.18 -12.80 3.23
N TYR A 31 -5.66 -12.80 2.00
CA TYR A 31 -4.39 -13.47 1.66
C TYR A 31 -3.17 -12.76 2.24
N TRP A 32 -3.26 -11.46 2.53
CA TRP A 32 -2.16 -10.73 3.13
C TRP A 32 -1.84 -11.22 4.54
N ASN A 33 -2.79 -11.82 5.27
CA ASN A 33 -2.50 -12.35 6.60
C ASN A 33 -1.48 -13.49 6.56
N GLU A 34 -1.55 -14.35 5.56
CA GLU A 34 -0.64 -15.49 5.38
C GLU A 34 0.74 -15.02 4.94
N ILE A 35 0.80 -14.09 3.98
CA ILE A 35 2.07 -13.47 3.52
C ILE A 35 2.71 -12.64 4.64
N PHE A 36 1.93 -11.84 5.37
CA PHE A 36 2.46 -11.08 6.48
C PHE A 36 2.92 -12.03 7.58
N SER A 37 2.19 -13.09 7.94
CA SER A 37 2.57 -13.97 9.04
C SER A 37 3.97 -14.58 8.87
N ASP A 38 4.32 -15.04 7.67
CA ASP A 38 5.64 -15.62 7.41
C ASP A 38 6.77 -14.57 7.35
N TYR A 39 6.47 -13.35 6.89
CA TYR A 39 7.46 -12.27 6.75
C TYR A 39 7.35 -11.17 7.80
N LEU A 40 6.49 -11.34 8.81
CA LEU A 40 6.14 -10.33 9.82
C LEU A 40 7.41 -9.87 10.54
N ILE A 41 8.25 -10.83 10.93
CA ILE A 41 9.52 -10.57 11.60
C ILE A 41 10.46 -9.76 10.70
N ALA A 42 10.58 -10.12 9.42
CA ALA A 42 11.43 -9.41 8.46
C ALA A 42 10.94 -7.98 8.23
N LEU A 43 9.63 -7.79 8.11
CA LEU A 43 9.01 -6.47 7.94
C LEU A 43 9.15 -5.60 9.19
N ILE A 44 9.00 -6.17 10.38
CA ILE A 44 9.26 -5.46 11.64
C ILE A 44 10.74 -5.04 11.72
N VAL A 45 11.68 -5.91 11.35
CA VAL A 45 13.11 -5.57 11.31
C VAL A 45 13.37 -4.41 10.34
N ILE A 46 12.81 -4.45 9.13
CA ILE A 46 12.94 -3.37 8.15
C ILE A 46 12.32 -2.07 8.69
N ALA A 47 11.14 -2.14 9.31
CA ALA A 47 10.46 -0.99 9.89
C ALA A 47 11.28 -0.37 11.03
N VAL A 48 11.84 -1.19 11.91
CA VAL A 48 12.71 -0.74 13.01
C VAL A 48 13.97 -0.09 12.47
N ILE A 49 14.65 -0.71 11.49
CA ILE A 49 15.87 -0.16 10.87
C ILE A 49 15.56 1.18 10.18
N THR A 50 14.48 1.24 9.41
CA THR A 50 14.06 2.45 8.67
C THR A 50 13.71 3.57 9.65
N ASN A 51 12.96 3.26 10.70
CA ASN A 51 12.60 4.22 11.73
C ASN A 51 13.84 4.74 12.48
N ALA A 52 14.74 3.85 12.88
CA ALA A 52 16.00 4.22 13.52
C ALA A 52 16.85 5.13 12.61
N TYR A 53 16.91 4.83 11.31
CA TYR A 53 17.60 5.67 10.33
C TYR A 53 16.96 7.06 10.21
N ILE A 54 15.64 7.14 10.09
CA ILE A 54 14.91 8.41 10.00
C ILE A 54 15.13 9.25 11.27
N ILE A 55 15.04 8.64 12.45
CA ILE A 55 15.31 9.31 13.74
C ILE A 55 16.75 9.84 13.76
N TYR A 56 17.73 9.02 13.37
CA TYR A 56 19.13 9.44 13.32
C TYR A 56 19.35 10.63 12.36
N VAL A 57 18.77 10.57 11.16
CA VAL A 57 18.86 11.67 10.18
C VAL A 57 18.18 12.94 10.71
N SER A 58 17.00 12.81 11.33
CA SER A 58 16.27 13.95 11.89
C SER A 58 17.02 14.62 13.04
N LEU A 59 17.65 13.83 13.93
CA LEU A 59 18.50 14.35 14.98
C LEU A 59 19.75 15.04 14.41
N LYS A 60 20.40 14.43 13.42
CA LYS A 60 21.55 15.04 12.73
C LYS A 60 21.18 16.35 12.05
N GLN A 61 20.00 16.45 11.43
CA GLN A 61 19.52 17.69 10.81
C GLN A 61 19.25 18.79 11.84
N THR A 62 18.73 18.42 13.01
CA THR A 62 18.44 19.38 14.09
C THR A 62 19.72 19.93 14.75
N ASP A 63 20.82 19.19 14.69
CA ASP A 63 22.12 19.62 15.20
C ASP A 63 22.88 20.52 14.19
N LEU A 64 22.59 20.40 12.89
CA LEU A 64 23.18 21.23 11.83
C LEU A 64 22.46 22.57 11.60
N ASP A 65 21.24 22.73 12.14
CA ASP A 65 20.44 23.96 12.09
C ASP A 65 20.73 24.91 13.28
N LYS A 66 21.59 24.51 14.22
CA LYS A 66 22.08 25.33 15.34
C LYS A 66 23.44 25.94 15.03
#